data_AF-I4EG83-F1
#
_entry.id   AF-I4EG83-F1
#
_cell.length_a   1.000
_cell.length_b   1.000
_cell.length_c   1.000
_cell.angle_alpha   90.00
_cell.angle_beta   90.00
_cell.angle_gamma   90.00
#
_symmetry.space_group_name_H-M   'P 1'
#
loop_
_entity.id
_entity.type
_entity.pdbx_description
1 polymer ?
#
loop_
_entity_poly.entity_id
_entity_poly.type
_entity_poly.pdbx_seq_one_letter_code
_entity_poly.pdbx_strand_id
1 'polypeptide(L)'
;MELIARRWLHLSAWCLTLLMILGLAAPAAAETPSIAGSHFDLEIGRASFMTQSVPTEAPAGESWALQRLEVPQAWKLSSGFGVIVAVLDSGVSASHPALQSQVLQGWNFVNSTSDTSDDAGHGTFTAGIIAAQRSPDHAMAGIAPGAKILPVKILDSRGAGSTANFVAGINYAVDHGAKVINISASGVVNSQALADAVRYAEDHGAVVVASAGNHANGDMSYPAAYSSVVAVTASGPDDTVADFSSFGSFVDLAAPGVNVPSTWWEPAKGDTYLTASGSSAAAAYVSGVAALIISARPDLSPAQVRQVLTETAVDIGPPGIDASSGFGRVDAYLATRVAVPLSPGRPAAVTLVPEPGGSHIKVQSDGFQPEEPVALWLTGADGRHRVRRGITAGSSGALSADLGPAARFPEGALSVTAVGRQTGVAAEGRTTVNALPANPAFERIGSFDSTPDRVFFQETGHSLSGGFKAYWDTHGGLAVFGFPISEEFAERNPDTGVVYTVQYFERNRFEYHPEFSGTPFEVSLGRLGIQIAEQTFPPAPALAGQEGLRYFPETQHSISGPFLSYWESHGGLAIFGYPTSEPFEEHGRLVQYFERNRFELHPDLPPENRVLLGRLGVDLARQEGYLQAS
;
A
#
# COMPACT_ATOMS: atom_id res chain seq x y z
N MET A 1 -6.11 49.22 -11.48
CA MET A 1 -6.70 50.47 -11.98
C MET A 1 -5.62 51.16 -12.80
N GLU A 2 -5.49 50.77 -14.06
CA GLU A 2 -6.12 51.49 -15.19
C GLU A 2 -5.42 52.84 -15.42
N LEU A 3 -4.94 53.23 -16.60
CA LEU A 3 -5.38 52.94 -17.95
C LEU A 3 -4.35 53.62 -18.88
N ILE A 4 -3.58 52.88 -19.67
CA ILE A 4 -2.99 53.42 -20.91
C ILE A 4 -3.24 52.41 -22.02
N ALA A 5 -4.45 52.53 -22.58
CA ALA A 5 -4.79 52.03 -23.89
C ALA A 5 -4.26 53.00 -24.96
N ARG A 6 -3.94 52.44 -26.14
CA ARG A 6 -3.65 53.04 -27.46
C ARG A 6 -2.18 53.01 -27.88
N ARG A 7 -1.86 52.07 -28.77
CA ARG A 7 -1.41 52.42 -30.14
C ARG A 7 -1.48 51.22 -31.08
N TRP A 8 -2.37 51.35 -32.05
CA TRP A 8 -2.47 50.57 -33.27
C TRP A 8 -1.47 51.08 -34.34
N LEU A 9 -1.09 50.16 -35.23
CA LEU A 9 -0.74 50.33 -36.66
C LEU A 9 0.63 50.92 -37.08
N HIS A 10 1.26 50.16 -37.98
CA HIS A 10 2.25 50.43 -39.04
C HIS A 10 3.36 49.35 -38.98
N LEU A 11 3.74 48.57 -40.01
CA LEU A 11 3.83 48.83 -41.45
C LEU A 11 3.78 47.52 -42.26
N SER A 12 3.33 47.66 -43.50
CA SER A 12 3.11 46.68 -44.55
C SER A 12 4.30 46.49 -45.50
N ALA A 13 4.37 45.28 -46.07
CA ALA A 13 4.62 44.95 -47.48
C ALA A 13 5.97 45.27 -48.15
N TRP A 14 6.76 44.21 -48.38
CA TRP A 14 7.67 43.94 -49.53
C TRP A 14 7.80 42.39 -49.57
N CYS A 15 7.73 41.59 -50.63
CA CYS A 15 7.56 41.74 -52.08
C CYS A 15 7.19 40.32 -52.59
N LEU A 16 6.31 40.18 -53.61
CA LEU A 16 5.97 38.91 -54.25
C LEU A 16 6.52 38.86 -55.70
N THR A 17 7.10 37.71 -56.07
CA THR A 17 7.14 37.03 -57.40
C THR A 17 8.01 37.52 -58.58
N LEU A 18 8.91 36.62 -59.05
CA LEU A 18 9.15 36.24 -60.46
C LEU A 18 9.88 34.85 -60.46
N LEU A 19 9.21 33.70 -60.64
CA LEU A 19 8.76 32.95 -61.84
C LEU A 19 9.75 31.88 -62.38
N MET A 20 9.17 30.71 -62.67
CA MET A 20 9.71 29.42 -63.12
C MET A 20 10.50 29.46 -64.45
N ILE A 21 11.39 28.47 -64.66
CA ILE A 21 11.35 27.44 -65.74
C ILE A 21 12.64 26.60 -65.70
N LEU A 22 12.51 25.29 -65.47
CA LEU A 22 13.16 24.18 -66.21
C LEU A 22 12.85 22.85 -65.50
N GLY A 23 11.96 22.06 -66.10
CA GLY A 23 11.74 20.67 -65.70
C GLY A 23 12.80 19.76 -66.30
N LEU A 24 13.19 18.72 -65.55
CA LEU A 24 13.68 17.42 -66.04
C LEU A 24 13.81 16.44 -64.85
N ALA A 25 13.10 15.32 -64.99
CA ALA A 25 13.31 13.99 -64.39
C ALA A 25 13.46 13.83 -62.86
N ALA A 26 12.46 13.15 -62.27
CA ALA A 26 12.56 12.51 -60.96
C ALA A 26 13.55 11.33 -60.97
N PRO A 27 14.32 11.09 -59.90
CA PRO A 27 14.83 9.77 -59.59
C PRO A 27 13.90 9.05 -58.59
N ALA A 28 13.83 7.74 -58.79
CA ALA A 28 13.02 6.77 -58.08
C ALA A 28 13.33 6.72 -56.57
N ALA A 29 12.31 6.26 -55.84
CA ALA A 29 12.32 5.95 -54.43
C ALA A 29 13.56 5.14 -54.01
N ALA A 30 14.30 5.67 -53.05
CA ALA A 30 15.11 4.86 -52.16
C ALA A 30 14.26 4.59 -50.91
N GLU A 31 13.86 3.34 -50.74
CA GLU A 31 13.22 2.83 -49.53
C GLU A 31 14.13 3.09 -48.33
N THR A 32 13.79 4.09 -47.52
CA THR A 32 14.25 4.13 -46.13
C THR A 32 13.37 3.17 -45.34
N PRO A 33 13.95 2.18 -44.63
CA PRO A 33 13.16 1.16 -43.96
C PRO A 33 12.26 1.85 -42.93
N SER A 34 10.96 1.54 -42.99
CA SER A 34 10.05 1.84 -41.90
C SER A 34 10.61 1.17 -40.66
N ILE A 35 11.11 1.97 -39.71
CA ILE A 35 11.11 1.53 -38.34
C ILE A 35 9.63 1.50 -37.97
N ALA A 36 9.03 0.31 -38.07
CA ALA A 36 7.78 0.00 -37.42
C ALA A 36 7.96 0.41 -35.94
N GLY A 37 7.36 1.54 -35.58
CA GLY A 37 7.33 1.99 -34.20
C GLY A 37 6.65 0.91 -33.38
N SER A 38 7.36 0.40 -32.39
CA SER A 38 6.81 -0.43 -31.33
C SER A 38 5.62 0.29 -30.71
N HIS A 39 4.40 -0.15 -31.05
CA HIS A 39 3.18 0.26 -30.37
C HIS A 39 3.23 -0.31 -28.94
N PHE A 40 3.43 0.58 -27.97
CA PHE A 40 3.25 0.28 -26.56
C PHE A 40 1.77 0.47 -26.24
N ASP A 41 0.99 -0.61 -26.36
CA ASP A 41 -0.46 -0.54 -26.16
C ASP A 41 -0.76 -0.48 -24.64
N LEU A 42 -1.20 0.69 -24.18
CA LEU A 42 -1.86 0.88 -22.88
C LEU A 42 -3.37 0.75 -23.13
N GLU A 43 -4.04 -0.13 -22.39
CA GLU A 43 -5.46 -0.42 -22.61
C GLU A 43 -6.22 -0.37 -21.27
N ILE A 44 -7.52 -0.08 -21.33
CA ILE A 44 -8.42 -0.46 -20.24
C ILE A 44 -8.41 -2.00 -20.20
N GLY A 45 -8.01 -2.60 -19.07
CA GLY A 45 -7.79 -4.05 -18.96
C GLY A 45 -8.92 -4.87 -19.61
N ARG A 46 -8.59 -5.58 -20.69
CA ARG A 46 -9.56 -6.28 -21.58
C ARG A 46 -10.32 -7.42 -20.91
N ALA A 47 -9.93 -7.83 -19.72
CA ALA A 47 -10.64 -8.84 -18.97
C ALA A 47 -11.82 -8.20 -18.19
N SER A 48 -13.00 -8.33 -18.81
CA SER A 48 -14.32 -8.27 -18.17
C SER A 48 -14.81 -6.91 -17.65
N PHE A 49 -15.20 -6.01 -18.57
CA PHE A 49 -16.45 -5.27 -18.33
C PHE A 49 -17.62 -6.27 -18.42
N MET A 50 -17.84 -7.03 -17.35
CA MET A 50 -19.01 -7.90 -17.23
C MET A 50 -20.22 -7.00 -16.99
N THR A 51 -20.90 -6.65 -18.07
CA THR A 51 -22.09 -5.80 -18.03
C THR A 51 -23.28 -6.59 -17.54
N GLN A 52 -23.93 -6.15 -16.47
CA GLN A 52 -25.29 -6.57 -16.14
C GLN A 52 -26.22 -5.36 -16.21
N SER A 53 -27.39 -5.54 -16.84
CA SER A 53 -28.46 -4.54 -16.81
C SER A 53 -29.03 -4.43 -15.40
N VAL A 54 -29.18 -3.20 -14.91
CA VAL A 54 -29.66 -2.87 -13.56
C VAL A 54 -31.11 -3.32 -13.33
N PRO A 55 -31.42 -4.09 -12.27
CA PRO A 55 -32.72 -4.05 -11.62
C PRO A 55 -32.77 -2.79 -10.74
N THR A 56 -33.78 -1.95 -10.94
CA THR A 56 -34.05 -0.70 -10.23
C THR A 56 -34.44 -0.92 -8.76
N GLU A 57 -33.49 -1.19 -7.85
CA GLU A 57 -33.85 -1.40 -6.42
C GLU A 57 -32.95 -0.76 -5.35
N ALA A 58 -32.00 0.13 -5.69
CA ALA A 58 -31.33 0.94 -4.66
C ALA A 58 -31.75 2.41 -4.79
N PRO A 59 -32.40 3.02 -3.76
CA PRO A 59 -32.60 4.46 -3.75
C PRO A 59 -31.26 5.20 -3.79
N ALA A 60 -31.29 6.42 -4.31
CA ALA A 60 -30.13 7.31 -4.38
C ALA A 60 -29.41 7.41 -3.03
N GLY A 61 -28.19 6.87 -2.93
CA GLY A 61 -27.33 7.00 -1.75
C GLY A 61 -27.15 5.75 -0.88
N GLU A 62 -27.64 4.58 -1.29
CA GLU A 62 -27.52 3.33 -0.52
C GLU A 62 -26.86 2.17 -1.28
N SER A 63 -26.00 2.43 -2.27
CA SER A 63 -25.25 1.33 -2.90
C SER A 63 -24.45 0.57 -1.85
N TRP A 64 -24.36 -0.75 -2.01
CA TRP A 64 -23.61 -1.62 -1.08
C TRP A 64 -22.18 -1.10 -0.88
N ALA A 65 -21.56 -0.57 -1.94
CA ALA A 65 -20.21 -0.02 -1.93
C ALA A 65 -20.09 1.20 -1.01
N LEU A 66 -21.01 2.16 -1.11
CA LEU A 66 -21.01 3.35 -0.24
C LEU A 66 -21.21 2.97 1.23
N GLN A 67 -22.06 1.97 1.51
CA GLN A 67 -22.26 1.46 2.86
C GLN A 67 -21.01 0.76 3.39
N ARG A 68 -20.39 -0.10 2.56
CA ARG A 68 -19.19 -0.87 2.93
C ARG A 68 -17.99 0.02 3.24
N LEU A 69 -17.90 1.16 2.57
CA LEU A 69 -16.88 2.20 2.77
C LEU A 69 -17.24 3.22 3.87
N GLU A 70 -18.40 3.09 4.53
CA GLU A 70 -18.91 4.03 5.54
C GLU A 70 -19.11 5.49 5.03
N VAL A 71 -19.32 5.67 3.73
CA VAL A 71 -19.44 6.98 3.09
C VAL A 71 -20.55 7.87 3.67
N PRO A 72 -21.75 7.35 4.04
CA PRO A 72 -22.77 8.18 4.67
C PRO A 72 -22.32 8.85 5.97
N GLN A 73 -21.39 8.26 6.72
CA GLN A 73 -20.78 8.90 7.88
C GLN A 73 -19.69 9.89 7.47
N ALA A 74 -18.88 9.55 6.47
CA ALA A 74 -17.85 10.45 5.93
C ALA A 74 -18.46 11.76 5.41
N TRP A 75 -19.63 11.72 4.78
CA TRP A 75 -20.35 12.92 4.30
C TRP A 75 -20.78 13.89 5.39
N LYS A 76 -20.84 13.46 6.66
CA LYS A 76 -21.09 14.36 7.80
C LYS A 76 -19.86 15.23 8.11
N LEU A 77 -18.70 14.87 7.57
CA LEU A 77 -17.41 15.49 7.85
C LEU A 77 -16.88 16.28 6.66
N SER A 78 -16.99 15.71 5.47
CA SER A 78 -16.48 16.30 4.24
C SER A 78 -17.34 15.84 3.06
N SER A 79 -17.49 16.69 2.06
CA SER A 79 -18.08 16.33 0.77
C SER A 79 -17.04 16.30 -0.36
N GLY A 80 -15.77 16.61 -0.08
CA GLY A 80 -14.75 16.82 -1.11
C GLY A 80 -14.81 18.22 -1.72
N PHE A 81 -15.53 19.16 -1.11
CA PHE A 81 -15.67 20.53 -1.59
C PHE A 81 -14.32 21.21 -1.80
N GLY A 82 -14.17 21.91 -2.92
CA GLY A 82 -12.96 22.65 -3.26
C GLY A 82 -11.81 21.79 -3.81
N VAL A 83 -11.99 20.47 -3.89
CA VAL A 83 -10.99 19.56 -4.46
C VAL A 83 -11.29 19.30 -5.94
N ILE A 84 -10.27 19.45 -6.78
CA ILE A 84 -10.30 19.03 -8.18
C ILE A 84 -9.70 17.64 -8.28
N VAL A 85 -10.48 16.70 -8.82
CA VAL A 85 -10.05 15.33 -9.15
C VAL A 85 -9.94 15.23 -10.66
N ALA A 86 -8.74 15.01 -11.17
CA ALA A 86 -8.53 14.74 -12.59
C ALA A 86 -8.86 13.28 -12.91
N VAL A 87 -9.67 13.07 -13.94
CA VAL A 87 -10.02 11.74 -14.46
C VAL A 87 -9.30 11.57 -15.80
N LEU A 88 -8.18 10.84 -15.75
CA LEU A 88 -7.37 10.49 -16.92
C LEU A 88 -7.92 9.22 -17.55
N ASP A 89 -8.78 9.38 -18.57
CA ASP A 89 -9.61 8.29 -19.08
C ASP A 89 -10.08 8.54 -20.54
N SER A 90 -11.20 7.97 -20.96
CA SER A 90 -11.83 8.10 -22.28
C SER A 90 -12.62 9.40 -22.50
N GLY A 91 -12.58 10.34 -21.55
CA GLY A 91 -13.43 11.54 -21.55
C GLY A 91 -14.60 11.42 -20.58
N VAL A 92 -15.42 12.46 -20.46
CA VAL A 92 -16.56 12.49 -19.53
C VAL A 92 -17.76 13.18 -20.19
N SER A 93 -18.94 12.57 -20.08
CA SER A 93 -20.19 13.23 -20.47
C SER A 93 -20.57 14.29 -19.44
N ALA A 94 -20.23 15.56 -19.72
CA ALA A 94 -20.58 16.70 -18.88
C ALA A 94 -22.10 17.02 -18.88
N SER A 95 -22.84 16.51 -19.86
CA SER A 95 -24.30 16.66 -19.95
C SER A 95 -25.08 15.66 -19.10
N HIS A 96 -24.42 14.60 -18.61
CA HIS A 96 -25.08 13.58 -17.81
C HIS A 96 -25.75 14.22 -16.59
N PRO A 97 -27.05 14.01 -16.34
CA PRO A 97 -27.78 14.72 -15.27
C PRO A 97 -27.12 14.65 -13.90
N ALA A 98 -26.64 13.45 -13.52
CA ALA A 98 -25.93 13.25 -12.25
C ALA A 98 -24.54 13.93 -12.17
N LEU A 99 -23.92 14.30 -13.30
CA LEU A 99 -22.62 14.97 -13.37
C LEU A 99 -22.74 16.45 -13.75
N GLN A 100 -23.96 16.95 -13.97
CA GLN A 100 -24.19 18.33 -14.36
C GLN A 100 -23.52 19.28 -13.35
N SER A 101 -22.79 20.28 -13.84
CA SER A 101 -22.03 21.23 -13.02
C SER A 101 -20.88 20.65 -12.19
N GLN A 102 -20.59 19.34 -12.25
CA GLN A 102 -19.43 18.72 -11.60
C GLN A 102 -18.19 18.70 -12.49
N VAL A 103 -18.41 18.65 -13.80
CA VAL A 103 -17.35 18.52 -14.81
C VAL A 103 -16.83 19.91 -15.22
N LEU A 104 -15.53 20.13 -15.07
CA LEU A 104 -14.81 21.32 -15.52
C LEU A 104 -14.44 21.20 -17.00
N GLN A 105 -14.00 22.31 -17.60
CA GLN A 105 -13.35 22.27 -18.89
C GLN A 105 -12.00 21.56 -18.78
N GLY A 106 -11.81 20.52 -19.58
CA GLY A 106 -10.58 19.73 -19.63
C GLY A 106 -9.87 19.78 -20.98
N TRP A 107 -9.01 18.78 -21.22
CA TRP A 107 -8.26 18.63 -22.46
C TRP A 107 -8.27 17.19 -22.99
N ASN A 108 -8.28 17.07 -24.32
CA ASN A 108 -8.24 15.81 -25.04
C ASN A 108 -6.89 15.66 -25.75
N PHE A 109 -6.05 14.78 -25.22
CA PHE A 109 -4.73 14.47 -25.76
C PHE A 109 -4.75 13.49 -26.93
N VAL A 110 -5.86 12.76 -27.14
CA VAL A 110 -6.01 11.87 -28.30
C VAL A 110 -6.10 12.69 -29.60
N ASN A 111 -6.90 13.76 -29.57
CA ASN A 111 -7.16 14.60 -30.75
C ASN A 111 -6.59 16.03 -30.64
N SER A 112 -5.94 16.38 -29.53
CA SER A 112 -5.38 17.71 -29.25
C SER A 112 -6.42 18.84 -29.31
N THR A 113 -7.55 18.66 -28.61
CA THR A 113 -8.65 19.64 -28.56
C THR A 113 -9.15 19.86 -27.13
N SER A 114 -10.00 20.87 -26.94
CA SER A 114 -10.75 21.07 -25.69
C SER A 114 -12.01 20.20 -25.60
N ASP A 115 -12.29 19.35 -26.59
CA ASP A 115 -13.46 18.47 -26.57
C ASP A 115 -13.13 17.19 -25.82
N THR A 116 -13.60 17.11 -24.58
CA THR A 116 -13.42 15.97 -23.68
C THR A 116 -14.65 15.08 -23.57
N SER A 117 -15.58 15.16 -24.54
CA SER A 117 -16.72 14.26 -24.58
C SER A 117 -16.26 12.80 -24.56
N ASP A 118 -16.99 11.99 -23.80
CA ASP A 118 -16.75 10.57 -23.73
C ASP A 118 -17.30 9.88 -24.98
N ASP A 119 -16.50 8.99 -25.56
CA ASP A 119 -16.84 8.20 -26.73
C ASP A 119 -16.72 6.68 -26.48
N ALA A 120 -16.39 6.29 -25.24
CA ALA A 120 -16.31 4.89 -24.79
C ALA A 120 -17.23 4.58 -23.59
N GLY A 121 -17.54 5.58 -22.76
CA GLY A 121 -18.40 5.49 -21.58
C GLY A 121 -17.66 5.28 -20.26
N HIS A 122 -16.41 4.79 -20.30
CA HIS A 122 -15.64 4.41 -19.12
C HIS A 122 -15.23 5.60 -18.25
N GLY A 123 -14.77 6.71 -18.84
CA GLY A 123 -14.45 7.90 -18.06
C GLY A 123 -15.68 8.54 -17.41
N THR A 124 -16.84 8.48 -18.06
CA THR A 124 -18.13 8.87 -17.45
C THR A 124 -18.48 7.98 -16.26
N PHE A 125 -18.21 6.67 -16.34
CA PHE A 125 -18.37 5.73 -15.23
C PHE A 125 -17.47 6.05 -14.04
N THR A 126 -16.19 6.27 -14.30
CA THR A 126 -15.20 6.68 -13.30
C THR A 126 -15.60 7.99 -12.62
N ALA A 127 -15.99 9.01 -13.40
CA ALA A 127 -16.40 10.31 -12.88
C ALA A 127 -17.65 10.24 -11.98
N GLY A 128 -18.61 9.37 -12.33
CA GLY A 128 -19.81 9.11 -11.53
C GLY A 128 -19.49 8.62 -10.12
N ILE A 129 -18.64 7.59 -10.03
CA ILE A 129 -18.21 7.03 -8.73
C ILE A 129 -17.58 8.10 -7.86
N ILE A 130 -16.75 8.97 -8.44
CA ILE A 130 -16.04 10.02 -7.71
C ILE A 130 -17.01 11.12 -7.25
N ALA A 131 -17.77 11.73 -8.16
CA ALA A 131 -18.40 13.04 -7.91
C ALA A 131 -19.85 13.19 -8.42
N ALA A 132 -20.56 12.11 -8.75
CA ALA A 132 -21.99 12.24 -9.06
C ALA A 132 -22.74 12.95 -7.93
N GLN A 133 -23.61 13.90 -8.30
CA GLN A 133 -24.37 14.71 -7.36
C GLN A 133 -25.28 13.83 -6.50
N ARG A 134 -25.31 14.12 -5.20
CA ARG A 134 -26.24 13.51 -4.26
C ARG A 134 -27.63 14.16 -4.42
N SER A 135 -28.53 13.48 -5.11
CA SER A 135 -29.91 13.90 -5.33
C SER A 135 -30.85 12.70 -5.26
N PRO A 136 -32.07 12.83 -4.68
CA PRO A 136 -33.08 11.77 -4.73
C PRO A 136 -33.52 11.40 -6.15
N ASP A 137 -33.30 12.29 -7.13
CA ASP A 137 -33.69 12.09 -8.53
C ASP A 137 -32.63 11.33 -9.35
N HIS A 138 -31.48 10.98 -8.76
CA HIS A 138 -30.40 10.26 -9.43
C HIS A 138 -30.32 8.80 -8.97
N ALA A 139 -29.90 7.89 -9.85
CA ALA A 139 -29.79 6.47 -9.50
C ALA A 139 -28.63 6.15 -8.52
N MET A 140 -27.69 7.09 -8.36
CA MET A 140 -26.49 6.91 -7.54
C MET A 140 -25.94 8.26 -7.07
N ALA A 141 -25.06 8.25 -6.06
CA ALA A 141 -24.30 9.42 -5.60
C ALA A 141 -22.80 9.08 -5.53
N GLY A 142 -21.95 10.00 -5.97
CA GLY A 142 -20.50 9.82 -5.93
C GLY A 142 -19.98 9.96 -4.51
N ILE A 143 -18.83 9.37 -4.21
CA ILE A 143 -18.25 9.38 -2.86
C ILE A 143 -17.85 10.79 -2.39
N ALA A 144 -17.46 11.68 -3.30
CA ALA A 144 -17.08 13.07 -3.05
C ALA A 144 -17.96 14.03 -3.87
N PRO A 145 -19.25 14.18 -3.54
CA PRO A 145 -20.21 14.94 -4.36
C PRO A 145 -19.97 16.46 -4.33
N GLY A 146 -19.05 16.96 -3.49
CA GLY A 146 -18.61 18.34 -3.48
C GLY A 146 -17.37 18.60 -4.35
N ALA A 147 -16.67 17.55 -4.81
CA ALA A 147 -15.50 17.67 -5.65
C ALA A 147 -15.87 18.08 -7.09
N LYS A 148 -14.88 18.59 -7.83
CA LYS A 148 -14.99 18.85 -9.27
C LYS A 148 -14.15 17.87 -10.07
N ILE A 149 -14.69 17.42 -11.20
CA ILE A 149 -14.00 16.53 -12.13
C ILE A 149 -13.30 17.38 -13.19
N LEU A 150 -11.99 17.21 -13.33
CA LEU A 150 -11.23 17.71 -14.48
C LEU A 150 -11.09 16.55 -15.48
N PRO A 151 -11.84 16.53 -16.60
CA PRO A 151 -11.73 15.46 -17.57
C PRO A 151 -10.43 15.59 -18.38
N VAL A 152 -9.60 14.55 -18.40
CA VAL A 152 -8.36 14.53 -19.19
C VAL A 152 -8.42 13.30 -20.10
N LYS A 153 -8.84 13.51 -21.35
CA LYS A 153 -9.04 12.40 -22.29
C LYS A 153 -7.69 11.96 -22.86
N ILE A 154 -7.22 10.79 -22.41
CA ILE A 154 -5.95 10.18 -22.82
C ILE A 154 -6.15 8.86 -23.59
N LEU A 155 -7.37 8.32 -23.55
CA LEU A 155 -7.78 7.08 -24.23
C LEU A 155 -8.75 7.36 -25.39
N ASP A 156 -8.57 6.64 -26.49
CA ASP A 156 -9.47 6.67 -27.65
C ASP A 156 -10.79 5.90 -27.37
N SER A 157 -11.69 5.86 -28.34
CA SER A 157 -13.00 5.19 -28.22
C SER A 157 -12.93 3.67 -28.04
N ARG A 158 -11.75 3.07 -28.19
CA ARG A 158 -11.49 1.64 -27.92
C ARG A 158 -10.82 1.44 -26.56
N GLY A 159 -10.59 2.51 -25.80
CA GLY A 159 -9.88 2.47 -24.53
C GLY A 159 -8.36 2.36 -24.68
N ALA A 160 -7.81 2.66 -25.85
CA ALA A 160 -6.37 2.59 -26.10
C ALA A 160 -5.71 3.97 -25.94
N GLY A 161 -4.51 4.01 -25.35
CA GLY A 161 -3.74 5.22 -25.13
C GLY A 161 -2.23 5.00 -25.33
N SER A 162 -1.47 6.08 -25.28
CA SER A 162 0.00 6.05 -25.36
C SER A 162 0.64 6.55 -24.07
N THR A 163 1.85 6.10 -23.76
CA THR A 163 2.61 6.61 -22.60
C THR A 163 2.80 8.13 -22.67
N ALA A 164 2.92 8.69 -23.88
CA ALA A 164 3.02 10.14 -24.08
C ALA A 164 1.75 10.87 -23.64
N ASN A 165 0.56 10.30 -23.91
CA ASN A 165 -0.71 10.88 -23.44
C ASN A 165 -0.84 10.82 -21.92
N PHE A 166 -0.38 9.74 -21.28
CA PHE A 166 -0.37 9.64 -19.81
C PHE A 166 0.53 10.71 -19.20
N VAL A 167 1.77 10.83 -19.69
CA VAL A 167 2.73 11.86 -19.22
C VAL A 167 2.15 13.27 -19.38
N ALA A 168 1.63 13.59 -20.57
CA ALA A 168 1.04 14.90 -20.83
C ALA A 168 -0.21 15.15 -19.98
N GLY A 169 -1.04 14.13 -19.79
CA GLY A 169 -2.25 14.20 -18.97
C GLY A 169 -1.97 14.42 -17.49
N ILE A 170 -0.97 13.74 -16.93
CA ILE A 170 -0.57 13.91 -15.52
C ILE A 170 -0.06 15.34 -15.30
N ASN A 171 0.85 15.81 -16.16
CA ASN A 171 1.38 17.17 -16.07
C ASN A 171 0.25 18.21 -16.21
N TYR A 172 -0.65 18.04 -17.19
CA TYR A 172 -1.80 18.92 -17.37
C TYR A 172 -2.71 18.96 -16.13
N ALA A 173 -3.01 17.80 -15.53
CA ALA A 173 -3.85 17.74 -14.34
C ALA A 173 -3.26 18.58 -13.18
N VAL A 174 -1.96 18.42 -12.94
CA VAL A 174 -1.22 19.18 -11.92
C VAL A 174 -1.25 20.68 -12.22
N ASP A 175 -0.93 21.06 -13.46
CA ASP A 175 -0.86 22.46 -13.90
C ASP A 175 -2.24 23.16 -13.83
N HIS A 176 -3.32 22.39 -13.84
CA HIS A 176 -4.70 22.87 -13.71
C HIS A 176 -5.27 22.67 -12.28
N GLY A 177 -4.40 22.44 -11.31
CA GLY A 177 -4.73 22.47 -9.88
C GLY A 177 -5.42 21.22 -9.36
N ALA A 178 -5.38 20.10 -10.09
CA ALA A 178 -5.85 18.83 -9.56
C ALA A 178 -5.04 18.42 -8.32
N LYS A 179 -5.73 18.00 -7.27
CA LYS A 179 -5.12 17.47 -6.04
C LYS A 179 -5.19 15.96 -5.95
N VAL A 180 -6.04 15.35 -6.77
CA VAL A 180 -6.13 13.91 -6.96
C VAL A 180 -6.13 13.63 -8.46
N ILE A 181 -5.37 12.63 -8.89
CA ILE A 181 -5.29 12.17 -10.27
C ILE A 181 -5.70 10.70 -10.28
N ASN A 182 -6.89 10.41 -10.81
CA ASN A 182 -7.38 9.05 -10.99
C ASN A 182 -6.96 8.54 -12.37
N ILE A 183 -6.28 7.39 -12.40
CA ILE A 183 -5.85 6.72 -13.63
C ILE A 183 -6.42 5.30 -13.66
N SER A 184 -7.50 5.11 -14.42
CA SER A 184 -8.20 3.82 -14.52
C SER A 184 -7.75 3.00 -15.75
N ALA A 185 -6.47 3.09 -16.10
CA ALA A 185 -5.84 2.38 -17.20
C ALA A 185 -4.35 2.16 -16.90
N SER A 186 -3.78 1.10 -17.47
CA SER A 186 -2.41 0.70 -17.18
C SER A 186 -1.75 0.03 -18.38
N GLY A 187 -0.44 -0.19 -18.26
CA GLY A 187 0.22 -1.22 -19.05
C GLY A 187 1.49 -1.71 -18.39
N VAL A 188 2.12 -2.68 -19.03
CA VAL A 188 3.17 -3.52 -18.42
C VAL A 188 4.58 -2.96 -18.55
N VAL A 189 4.74 -1.80 -19.18
CA VAL A 189 6.05 -1.22 -19.50
C VAL A 189 6.36 -0.06 -18.56
N ASN A 190 7.43 -0.22 -17.78
CA ASN A 190 8.02 0.86 -16.99
C ASN A 190 8.64 1.91 -17.93
N SER A 191 8.43 3.19 -17.62
CA SER A 191 8.95 4.31 -18.39
C SER A 191 9.44 5.40 -17.47
N GLN A 192 10.71 5.80 -17.62
CA GLN A 192 11.29 6.89 -16.83
C GLN A 192 10.48 8.19 -16.98
N ALA A 193 10.00 8.50 -18.19
CA ALA A 193 9.19 9.70 -18.41
C ALA A 193 7.85 9.65 -17.65
N LEU A 194 7.24 8.47 -17.54
CA LEU A 194 6.01 8.29 -16.78
C LEU A 194 6.28 8.37 -15.27
N ALA A 195 7.37 7.76 -14.79
CA ALA A 195 7.83 7.90 -13.41
C ALA A 195 8.13 9.36 -13.05
N ASP A 196 8.75 10.11 -13.95
CA ASP A 196 9.04 11.54 -13.77
C ASP A 196 7.76 12.38 -13.69
N ALA A 197 6.74 12.07 -14.48
CA ALA A 197 5.43 12.74 -14.41
C ALA A 197 4.69 12.43 -13.10
N VAL A 198 4.75 11.19 -12.62
CA VAL A 198 4.20 10.81 -11.31
C VAL A 198 4.92 11.55 -10.18
N ARG A 199 6.25 11.62 -10.22
CA ARG A 199 7.04 12.40 -9.27
C ARG A 199 6.69 13.90 -9.33
N TYR A 200 6.53 14.45 -10.53
CA TYR A 200 6.08 15.83 -10.71
C TYR A 200 4.73 16.08 -10.01
N ALA A 201 3.78 15.16 -10.11
CA ALA A 201 2.51 15.25 -9.41
C ALA A 201 2.66 15.26 -7.89
N GLU A 202 3.48 14.36 -7.33
CA GLU A 202 3.75 14.30 -5.90
C GLU A 202 4.43 15.59 -5.39
N ASP A 203 5.46 16.07 -6.10
CA ASP A 203 6.21 17.29 -5.75
C ASP A 203 5.32 18.56 -5.77
N HIS A 204 4.23 18.54 -6.55
CA HIS A 204 3.27 19.64 -6.65
C HIS A 204 1.99 19.42 -5.82
N GLY A 205 2.02 18.43 -4.92
CA GLY A 205 0.97 18.22 -3.93
C GLY A 205 -0.27 17.52 -4.48
N ALA A 206 -0.15 16.71 -5.53
CA ALA A 206 -1.21 15.88 -6.07
C ALA A 206 -0.98 14.39 -5.73
N VAL A 207 -2.05 13.71 -5.28
CA VAL A 207 -2.05 12.26 -5.05
C VAL A 207 -2.44 11.55 -6.34
N VAL A 208 -1.64 10.58 -6.77
CA VAL A 208 -1.98 9.74 -7.92
C VAL A 208 -2.56 8.42 -7.41
N VAL A 209 -3.72 8.04 -7.94
CA VAL A 209 -4.41 6.79 -7.61
C VAL A 209 -4.63 6.03 -8.92
N ALA A 210 -4.23 4.77 -8.97
CA ALA A 210 -4.34 3.96 -10.18
C ALA A 210 -4.87 2.56 -9.90
N SER A 211 -5.56 1.99 -10.89
CA SER A 211 -6.06 0.62 -10.81
C SER A 211 -4.92 -0.40 -10.93
N ALA A 212 -4.97 -1.46 -10.11
CA ALA A 212 -3.96 -2.51 -10.12
C ALA A 212 -3.98 -3.37 -11.40
N GLY A 213 -5.12 -3.41 -12.11
CA GLY A 213 -5.33 -4.22 -13.31
C GLY A 213 -6.42 -5.28 -13.13
N ASN A 214 -6.87 -5.87 -14.25
CA ASN A 214 -7.97 -6.87 -14.27
C ASN A 214 -7.53 -8.20 -14.89
N HIS A 215 -6.24 -8.55 -14.83
CA HIS A 215 -5.70 -9.69 -15.58
C HIS A 215 -5.51 -10.95 -14.73
N ALA A 216 -5.95 -10.95 -13.46
CA ALA A 216 -5.78 -12.05 -12.52
C ALA A 216 -4.32 -12.53 -12.40
N ASN A 217 -3.37 -11.60 -12.42
CA ASN A 217 -1.93 -11.87 -12.46
C ASN A 217 -1.13 -10.98 -11.49
N GLY A 218 0.13 -11.38 -11.29
CA GLY A 218 1.13 -10.67 -10.48
C GLY A 218 1.93 -9.61 -11.22
N ASP A 219 1.58 -9.32 -12.48
CA ASP A 219 2.39 -8.47 -13.36
C ASP A 219 2.33 -7.01 -12.91
N MET A 220 3.48 -6.33 -12.95
CA MET A 220 3.57 -4.91 -12.61
C MET A 220 2.77 -4.06 -13.61
N SER A 221 1.73 -3.39 -13.12
CA SER A 221 0.89 -2.46 -13.89
C SER A 221 1.34 -1.04 -13.66
N TYR A 222 1.84 -0.34 -14.68
CA TYR A 222 2.20 1.07 -14.59
C TYR A 222 1.05 1.98 -15.06
N PRO A 223 0.74 3.07 -14.34
CA PRO A 223 1.54 3.68 -13.27
C PRO A 223 1.31 3.12 -11.85
N ALA A 224 0.37 2.21 -11.63
CA ALA A 224 0.05 1.70 -10.28
C ALA A 224 1.29 1.16 -9.52
N ALA A 225 2.23 0.53 -10.22
CA ALA A 225 3.42 -0.04 -9.63
C ALA A 225 4.50 0.97 -9.19
N TYR A 226 4.32 2.28 -9.42
CA TYR A 226 5.24 3.28 -8.89
C TYR A 226 4.97 3.53 -7.40
N SER A 227 6.02 3.59 -6.59
CA SER A 227 5.94 3.66 -5.12
C SER A 227 5.22 4.89 -4.55
N SER A 228 5.01 5.94 -5.35
CA SER A 228 4.23 7.12 -4.95
C SER A 228 2.78 7.13 -5.43
N VAL A 229 2.38 6.14 -6.23
CA VAL A 229 1.00 5.93 -6.69
C VAL A 229 0.28 5.02 -5.70
N VAL A 230 -0.98 5.32 -5.42
CA VAL A 230 -1.84 4.41 -4.65
C VAL A 230 -2.42 3.38 -5.61
N ALA A 231 -1.92 2.15 -5.56
CA ALA A 231 -2.40 1.03 -6.37
C ALA A 231 -3.61 0.36 -5.71
N VAL A 232 -4.70 0.21 -6.49
CA VAL A 232 -5.98 -0.24 -5.94
C VAL A 232 -6.51 -1.50 -6.61
N THR A 233 -6.77 -2.54 -5.81
CA THR A 233 -7.44 -3.78 -6.23
C THR A 233 -8.96 -3.71 -6.03
N ALA A 234 -9.69 -4.56 -6.75
CA ALA A 234 -11.15 -4.63 -6.67
C ALA A 234 -11.58 -5.66 -5.62
N SER A 235 -12.53 -5.30 -4.75
CA SER A 235 -13.21 -6.22 -3.84
C SER A 235 -14.73 -6.27 -4.05
N GLY A 236 -15.34 -7.37 -3.61
CA GLY A 236 -16.78 -7.59 -3.62
C GLY A 236 -17.51 -7.14 -2.36
N PRO A 237 -18.84 -7.32 -2.31
CA PRO A 237 -19.69 -6.98 -1.15
C PRO A 237 -19.32 -7.68 0.16
N ASP A 238 -18.65 -8.82 0.07
CA ASP A 238 -18.18 -9.67 1.15
C ASP A 238 -16.73 -9.41 1.55
N ASP A 239 -16.08 -8.37 0.99
CA ASP A 239 -14.64 -8.09 1.08
C ASP A 239 -13.72 -9.15 0.49
N THR A 240 -14.24 -10.06 -0.30
CA THR A 240 -13.39 -10.93 -1.10
C THR A 240 -12.77 -10.10 -2.22
N VAL A 241 -11.44 -10.09 -2.33
CA VAL A 241 -10.73 -9.50 -3.47
C VAL A 241 -11.16 -10.27 -4.73
N ALA A 242 -11.55 -9.55 -5.78
CA ALA A 242 -12.14 -10.13 -6.96
C ALA A 242 -11.13 -10.98 -7.74
N ASP A 243 -11.55 -12.16 -8.21
CA ASP A 243 -10.69 -13.11 -8.95
C ASP A 243 -10.03 -12.51 -10.20
N PHE A 244 -10.65 -11.48 -10.80
CA PHE A 244 -10.07 -10.80 -11.96
C PHE A 244 -8.99 -9.78 -11.57
N SER A 245 -8.96 -9.31 -10.33
CA SER A 245 -8.03 -8.24 -9.93
C SER A 245 -6.60 -8.72 -10.07
N SER A 246 -5.75 -7.93 -10.73
CA SER A 246 -4.31 -8.12 -10.63
C SER A 246 -3.87 -7.83 -9.18
N PHE A 247 -2.81 -8.50 -8.75
CA PHE A 247 -2.31 -8.50 -7.37
C PHE A 247 -0.78 -8.39 -7.37
N GLY A 248 -0.16 -8.14 -6.23
CA GLY A 248 1.29 -8.08 -6.10
C GLY A 248 1.76 -7.19 -4.95
N SER A 249 3.07 -7.18 -4.68
CA SER A 249 3.66 -6.33 -3.64
C SER A 249 3.53 -4.83 -3.91
N PHE A 250 3.11 -4.44 -5.12
CA PHE A 250 2.85 -3.05 -5.48
C PHE A 250 1.44 -2.58 -5.10
N VAL A 251 0.57 -3.46 -4.58
CA VAL A 251 -0.80 -3.11 -4.17
C VAL A 251 -0.79 -2.41 -2.82
N ASP A 252 -1.44 -1.25 -2.73
CA ASP A 252 -1.57 -0.50 -1.47
C ASP A 252 -2.93 -0.73 -0.79
N LEU A 253 -4.01 -0.82 -1.57
CA LEU A 253 -5.37 -0.83 -1.04
C LEU A 253 -6.30 -1.69 -1.88
N ALA A 254 -7.39 -2.13 -1.26
CA ALA A 254 -8.58 -2.62 -1.93
C ALA A 254 -9.73 -1.60 -1.85
N ALA A 255 -10.65 -1.65 -2.80
CA ALA A 255 -11.93 -0.94 -2.72
C ALA A 255 -13.02 -1.66 -3.55
N PRO A 256 -14.31 -1.37 -3.31
CA PRO A 256 -15.41 -1.90 -4.09
C PRO A 256 -15.19 -1.80 -5.60
N GLY A 257 -15.17 -2.96 -6.26
CA GLY A 257 -14.95 -3.05 -7.70
C GLY A 257 -15.77 -4.13 -8.39
N VAL A 258 -16.72 -4.79 -7.69
CA VAL A 258 -17.58 -5.83 -8.26
C VAL A 258 -19.04 -5.38 -8.25
N ASN A 259 -19.72 -5.42 -9.39
CA ASN A 259 -21.12 -5.00 -9.52
C ASN A 259 -21.36 -3.59 -8.96
N VAL A 260 -20.57 -2.63 -9.43
CA VAL A 260 -20.65 -1.22 -9.05
C VAL A 260 -21.54 -0.47 -10.05
N PRO A 261 -22.68 0.11 -9.62
CA PRO A 261 -23.48 0.99 -10.46
C PRO A 261 -22.83 2.37 -10.59
N SER A 262 -22.77 2.92 -11.80
CA SER A 262 -22.37 4.31 -12.04
C SER A 262 -23.04 4.92 -13.27
N THR A 263 -22.82 6.22 -13.47
CA THR A 263 -23.16 6.93 -14.71
C THR A 263 -22.47 6.30 -15.90
N TRP A 264 -23.07 6.35 -17.08
CA TRP A 264 -22.52 5.77 -18.29
C TRP A 264 -22.93 6.61 -19.50
N TRP A 265 -22.09 6.61 -20.53
CA TRP A 265 -22.44 7.15 -21.82
C TRP A 265 -22.32 6.06 -22.87
N GLU A 266 -23.37 5.86 -23.67
CA GLU A 266 -23.38 4.87 -24.74
C GLU A 266 -23.75 5.54 -26.07
N PRO A 267 -23.00 5.32 -27.18
CA PRO A 267 -23.27 5.98 -28.46
C PRO A 267 -24.72 5.87 -28.95
N ALA A 268 -25.37 4.73 -28.69
CA ALA A 268 -26.73 4.45 -29.14
C ALA A 268 -27.83 5.05 -28.24
N LYS A 269 -27.51 5.37 -26.97
CA LYS A 269 -28.51 5.78 -25.96
C LYS A 269 -28.23 7.16 -25.35
N GLY A 270 -27.02 7.69 -25.49
CA GLY A 270 -26.56 8.86 -24.77
C GLY A 270 -26.30 8.56 -23.28
N ASP A 271 -26.67 9.50 -22.42
CA ASP A 271 -26.50 9.43 -20.97
C ASP A 271 -27.43 8.37 -20.34
N THR A 272 -26.84 7.42 -19.61
CA THR A 272 -27.52 6.28 -18.96
C THR A 272 -26.76 5.86 -17.70
N TYR A 273 -27.13 4.75 -17.08
CA TYR A 273 -26.37 4.11 -16.00
C TYR A 273 -25.94 2.70 -16.41
N LEU A 274 -24.83 2.22 -15.85
CA LEU A 274 -24.31 0.87 -16.04
C LEU A 274 -23.85 0.30 -14.68
N THR A 275 -24.07 -1.00 -14.47
CA THR A 275 -23.39 -1.76 -13.43
C THR A 275 -22.25 -2.57 -14.06
N ALA A 276 -21.03 -2.36 -13.56
CA ALA A 276 -19.84 -3.02 -14.08
C ALA A 276 -18.89 -3.44 -12.94
N SER A 277 -17.91 -4.26 -13.30
CA SER A 277 -16.83 -4.70 -12.39
C SER A 277 -15.48 -4.32 -12.97
N GLY A 278 -14.52 -3.96 -12.12
CA GLY A 278 -13.14 -3.63 -12.48
C GLY A 278 -12.40 -2.86 -11.38
N SER A 279 -11.08 -3.02 -11.31
CA SER A 279 -10.20 -2.23 -10.44
C SER A 279 -10.24 -0.73 -10.76
N SER A 280 -10.66 -0.34 -11.96
CA SER A 280 -11.01 1.04 -12.33
C SER A 280 -12.07 1.66 -11.40
N ALA A 281 -13.10 0.90 -11.03
CA ALA A 281 -14.12 1.36 -10.09
C ALA A 281 -13.55 1.54 -8.68
N ALA A 282 -12.67 0.62 -8.28
CA ALA A 282 -12.00 0.65 -6.98
C ALA A 282 -11.08 1.88 -6.85
N ALA A 283 -10.25 2.16 -7.87
CA ALA A 283 -9.42 3.36 -7.93
C ALA A 283 -10.24 4.65 -7.87
N ALA A 284 -11.41 4.67 -8.51
CA ALA A 284 -12.34 5.81 -8.44
C ALA A 284 -12.87 6.06 -7.02
N TYR A 285 -13.22 5.00 -6.28
CA TYR A 285 -13.60 5.13 -4.87
C TYR A 285 -12.46 5.69 -4.02
N VAL A 286 -11.24 5.14 -4.14
CA VAL A 286 -10.08 5.62 -3.38
C VAL A 286 -9.75 7.08 -3.73
N SER A 287 -9.82 7.47 -5.00
CA SER A 287 -9.63 8.85 -5.45
C SER A 287 -10.63 9.81 -4.78
N GLY A 288 -11.87 9.38 -4.65
CA GLY A 288 -12.86 10.17 -3.97
C GLY A 288 -12.68 10.22 -2.44
N VAL A 289 -12.21 9.13 -1.79
CA VAL A 289 -11.78 9.20 -0.38
C VAL A 289 -10.62 10.19 -0.21
N ALA A 290 -9.62 10.16 -1.10
CA ALA A 290 -8.53 11.14 -1.09
C ALA A 290 -9.07 12.57 -1.19
N ALA A 291 -10.09 12.82 -2.02
CA ALA A 291 -10.73 14.12 -2.10
C ALA A 291 -11.46 14.54 -0.81
N LEU A 292 -12.10 13.59 -0.11
CA LEU A 292 -12.71 13.86 1.20
C LEU A 292 -11.65 14.27 2.23
N ILE A 293 -10.53 13.56 2.29
CA ILE A 293 -9.38 13.84 3.16
C ILE A 293 -8.81 15.23 2.88
N ILE A 294 -8.46 15.52 1.62
CA ILE A 294 -7.83 16.78 1.21
C ILE A 294 -8.76 17.97 1.46
N SER A 295 -10.06 17.80 1.26
CA SER A 295 -11.05 18.85 1.57
C SER A 295 -11.11 19.15 3.07
N ALA A 296 -10.97 18.12 3.92
CA ALA A 296 -10.92 18.28 5.37
C ALA A 296 -9.58 18.85 5.88
N ARG A 297 -8.47 18.54 5.20
CA ARG A 297 -7.10 19.00 5.51
C ARG A 297 -6.30 19.32 4.26
N PRO A 298 -6.42 20.54 3.73
CA PRO A 298 -5.71 20.94 2.52
C PRO A 298 -4.19 21.12 2.73
N ASP A 299 -3.72 21.06 3.98
CA ASP A 299 -2.31 21.17 4.37
C ASP A 299 -1.53 19.85 4.33
N LEU A 300 -2.21 18.70 4.15
CA LEU A 300 -1.52 17.41 4.05
C LEU A 300 -0.76 17.29 2.73
N SER A 301 0.48 16.80 2.82
CA SER A 301 1.26 16.36 1.66
C SER A 301 0.66 15.09 1.04
N PRO A 302 0.96 14.78 -0.23
CA PRO A 302 0.50 13.54 -0.85
C PRO A 302 0.90 12.28 -0.07
N ALA A 303 2.14 12.22 0.42
CA ALA A 303 2.62 11.12 1.26
C ALA A 303 1.79 10.95 2.55
N GLN A 304 1.39 12.05 3.19
CA GLN A 304 0.51 12.00 4.36
C GLN A 304 -0.91 11.56 4.01
N VAL A 305 -1.45 11.97 2.85
CA VAL A 305 -2.76 11.48 2.39
C VAL A 305 -2.70 9.98 2.12
N ARG A 306 -1.64 9.49 1.45
CA ARG A 306 -1.42 8.04 1.25
C ARG A 306 -1.35 7.29 2.57
N GLN A 307 -0.59 7.81 3.53
CA GLN A 307 -0.51 7.22 4.87
C GLN A 307 -1.87 7.19 5.57
N VAL A 308 -2.68 8.25 5.49
CA VAL A 308 -4.04 8.23 6.07
C VAL A 308 -4.89 7.16 5.39
N LEU A 309 -4.85 7.05 4.06
CA LEU A 309 -5.61 6.03 3.33
C LEU A 309 -5.22 4.61 3.75
N THR A 310 -3.92 4.31 3.84
CA THR A 310 -3.41 2.96 4.17
C THR A 310 -3.55 2.61 5.64
N GLU A 311 -3.17 3.51 6.55
CA GLU A 311 -3.23 3.24 8.00
C GLU A 311 -4.67 3.17 8.52
N THR A 312 -5.62 3.79 7.81
CA THR A 312 -7.05 3.67 8.13
C THR A 312 -7.74 2.61 7.30
N ALA A 313 -7.04 1.76 6.55
CA ALA A 313 -7.70 0.65 5.88
C ALA A 313 -8.30 -0.35 6.89
N VAL A 314 -9.28 -1.12 6.42
CA VAL A 314 -9.80 -2.30 7.11
C VAL A 314 -9.09 -3.49 6.50
N ASP A 315 -8.24 -4.15 7.29
CA ASP A 315 -7.57 -5.39 6.92
C ASP A 315 -8.61 -6.45 6.49
N ILE A 316 -8.46 -6.93 5.25
CA ILE A 316 -9.33 -7.92 4.61
C ILE A 316 -8.45 -8.91 3.87
N GLY A 317 -8.93 -10.14 3.66
CA GLY A 317 -8.08 -11.19 3.09
C GLY A 317 -7.10 -11.75 4.13
N PRO A 318 -5.87 -12.13 3.71
CA PRO A 318 -4.83 -12.57 4.64
C PRO A 318 -4.48 -11.49 5.68
N PRO A 319 -4.35 -11.83 6.98
CA PRO A 319 -4.03 -10.83 7.99
C PRO A 319 -2.73 -10.07 7.71
N GLY A 320 -2.76 -8.75 7.89
CA GLY A 320 -1.62 -7.86 7.68
C GLY A 320 -1.55 -7.27 6.27
N ILE A 321 -0.36 -6.78 5.88
CA ILE A 321 -0.16 -6.27 4.53
C ILE A 321 0.06 -7.45 3.58
N ASP A 322 -0.77 -7.56 2.55
CA ASP A 322 -0.76 -8.70 1.64
C ASP A 322 -0.82 -8.28 0.17
N ALA A 323 -0.45 -9.19 -0.73
CA ALA A 323 -0.38 -8.90 -2.16
C ALA A 323 -1.75 -8.70 -2.85
N SER A 324 -2.85 -9.14 -2.24
CA SER A 324 -4.20 -9.07 -2.82
C SER A 324 -4.94 -7.80 -2.39
N SER A 325 -4.81 -7.38 -1.13
CA SER A 325 -5.55 -6.24 -0.58
C SER A 325 -4.66 -5.08 -0.13
N GLY A 326 -3.34 -5.25 -0.12
CA GLY A 326 -2.40 -4.26 0.40
C GLY A 326 -2.61 -4.09 1.89
N PHE A 327 -2.85 -2.87 2.34
CA PHE A 327 -3.24 -2.55 3.72
C PHE A 327 -4.69 -2.92 4.04
N GLY A 328 -5.46 -3.37 3.04
CA GLY A 328 -6.87 -3.73 3.17
C GLY A 328 -7.80 -2.76 2.44
N ARG A 329 -9.09 -2.88 2.72
CA ARG A 329 -10.12 -2.05 2.08
C ARG A 329 -10.09 -0.63 2.65
N VAL A 330 -10.10 0.38 1.79
CA VAL A 330 -10.22 1.79 2.22
C VAL A 330 -11.46 2.01 3.11
N ASP A 331 -11.34 2.87 4.13
CA ASP A 331 -12.44 3.28 5.03
C ASP A 331 -12.66 4.79 4.89
N ALA A 332 -13.71 5.20 4.17
CA ALA A 332 -13.92 6.62 3.87
C ALA A 332 -14.18 7.44 5.14
N TYR A 333 -14.89 6.86 6.12
CA TYR A 333 -15.21 7.56 7.35
C TYR A 333 -13.99 7.74 8.22
N LEU A 334 -13.25 6.66 8.52
CA LEU A 334 -12.09 6.76 9.41
C LEU A 334 -10.98 7.61 8.78
N ALA A 335 -10.72 7.47 7.48
CA ALA A 335 -9.76 8.28 6.77
C ALA A 335 -10.09 9.78 6.83
N THR A 336 -11.35 10.13 6.56
CA THR A 336 -11.81 11.53 6.64
C THR A 336 -11.79 12.04 8.08
N ARG A 337 -12.17 11.20 9.05
CA ARG A 337 -12.20 11.56 10.47
C ARG A 337 -10.82 11.86 11.03
N VAL A 338 -9.80 11.10 10.65
CA VAL A 338 -8.38 11.36 11.01
C VAL A 338 -7.93 12.72 10.48
N ALA A 339 -8.38 13.09 9.28
CA ALA A 339 -8.03 14.38 8.70
C ALA A 339 -8.66 15.54 9.49
N VAL A 340 -9.97 15.49 9.78
CA VAL A 340 -10.68 16.61 10.42
C VAL A 340 -9.99 17.04 11.73
N PRO A 341 -9.60 18.33 11.85
CA PRO A 341 -9.07 18.86 13.11
C PRO A 341 -10.04 18.61 14.25
N LEU A 342 -9.55 17.98 15.30
CA LEU A 342 -10.34 17.75 16.51
C LEU A 342 -10.38 19.05 17.32
N SER A 343 -11.56 19.38 17.85
CA SER A 343 -11.64 20.30 19.00
C SER A 343 -10.75 19.73 20.11
N PRO A 344 -10.10 20.55 20.95
CA PRO A 344 -9.20 20.08 22.01
C PRO A 344 -9.80 18.87 22.71
N GLY A 345 -9.18 17.72 22.49
CA GLY A 345 -9.70 16.45 22.96
C GLY A 345 -9.78 16.44 24.48
N ARG A 346 -10.66 15.60 25.01
CA ARG A 346 -10.62 15.29 26.45
C ARG A 346 -9.27 14.68 26.80
N PRO A 347 -8.76 14.82 28.03
CA PRO A 347 -7.50 14.19 28.38
C PRO A 347 -7.65 12.66 28.34
N ALA A 348 -6.75 11.99 27.62
CA ALA A 348 -6.51 10.56 27.75
C ALA A 348 -5.24 10.34 28.59
N ALA A 349 -5.31 9.46 29.58
CA ALA A 349 -4.13 8.99 30.30
C ALA A 349 -3.41 7.94 29.45
N VAL A 350 -2.17 8.23 29.07
CA VAL A 350 -1.29 7.30 28.35
C VAL A 350 -0.14 6.93 29.28
N THR A 351 -0.13 5.71 29.78
CA THR A 351 0.82 5.28 30.83
C THR A 351 1.68 4.13 30.35
N LEU A 352 2.98 4.21 30.64
CA LEU A 352 3.87 3.05 30.61
C LEU A 352 3.67 2.26 31.89
N VAL A 353 3.17 1.04 31.75
CA VAL A 353 2.92 0.12 32.87
C VAL A 353 4.06 -0.89 32.92
N PRO A 354 4.90 -0.88 33.97
CA PRO A 354 5.98 -1.85 34.11
C PRO A 354 5.44 -3.26 34.35
N GLU A 355 5.99 -4.25 33.65
CA GLU A 355 5.72 -5.67 33.89
C GLU A 355 7.01 -6.51 33.78
N PRO A 356 7.05 -7.70 34.41
CA PRO A 356 8.12 -8.66 34.16
C PRO A 356 8.18 -9.01 32.66
N GLY A 357 9.29 -8.68 31.99
CA GLY A 357 9.47 -8.85 30.54
C GLY A 357 9.40 -7.54 29.72
N GLY A 358 9.11 -6.40 30.36
CA GLY A 358 9.11 -5.07 29.75
C GLY A 358 7.83 -4.30 30.00
N SER A 359 7.88 -2.97 29.93
CA SER A 359 6.67 -2.15 30.10
C SER A 359 5.75 -2.24 28.89
N HIS A 360 4.44 -2.12 29.09
CA HIS A 360 3.44 -1.97 28.02
C HIS A 360 2.74 -0.60 28.10
N ILE A 361 2.10 -0.18 27.01
CA ILE A 361 1.42 1.13 26.94
C ILE A 361 -0.09 0.92 27.16
N LYS A 362 -0.65 1.56 28.18
CA LYS A 362 -2.10 1.64 28.40
C LYS A 362 -2.64 3.01 28.09
N VAL A 363 -3.84 3.05 27.51
CA VAL A 363 -4.60 4.24 27.18
C VAL A 363 -5.93 4.18 27.90
N GLN A 364 -6.23 5.21 28.70
CA GLN A 364 -7.48 5.32 29.45
C GLN A 364 -8.11 6.68 29.25
N SER A 365 -9.43 6.73 29.11
CA SER A 365 -10.19 7.97 28.96
C SER A 365 -11.67 7.73 29.23
N ASP A 366 -12.46 8.78 29.45
CA ASP A 366 -13.88 8.68 29.73
C ASP A 366 -14.77 9.47 28.76
N GLY A 367 -16.06 9.09 28.77
CA GLY A 367 -17.17 9.82 28.16
C GLY A 367 -17.37 9.56 26.67
N PHE A 368 -16.91 8.42 26.17
CA PHE A 368 -17.41 7.85 24.92
C PHE A 368 -18.86 7.38 25.13
N GLN A 369 -19.60 7.10 24.05
CA GLN A 369 -20.89 6.44 24.22
C GLN A 369 -20.68 5.00 24.73
N PRO A 370 -21.62 4.48 25.54
CA PRO A 370 -21.59 3.07 25.94
C PRO A 370 -21.46 2.15 24.73
N GLU A 371 -20.51 1.22 24.80
CA GLU A 371 -20.26 0.22 23.74
C GLU A 371 -19.90 0.82 22.37
N GLU A 372 -19.48 2.09 22.34
CA GLU A 372 -19.06 2.74 21.11
C GLU A 372 -17.72 2.15 20.62
N PRO A 373 -17.62 1.76 19.34
CA PRO A 373 -16.32 1.44 18.74
C PRO A 373 -15.39 2.65 18.74
N VAL A 374 -14.17 2.47 19.21
CA VAL A 374 -13.12 3.49 19.29
C VAL A 374 -11.95 3.11 18.39
N ALA A 375 -11.45 4.07 17.62
CA ALA A 375 -10.17 3.95 16.94
C ALA A 375 -9.10 4.71 17.72
N LEU A 376 -7.91 4.14 17.86
CA LEU A 376 -6.75 4.85 18.41
C LEU A 376 -5.79 5.22 17.29
N TRP A 377 -5.31 6.46 17.28
CA TRP A 377 -4.29 6.96 16.39
C TRP A 377 -3.03 7.25 17.20
N LEU A 378 -1.94 6.62 16.81
CA LEU A 378 -0.66 6.69 17.48
C LEU A 378 0.27 7.49 16.59
N THR A 379 0.88 8.54 17.10
CA THR A 379 1.85 9.36 16.35
C THR A 379 3.17 9.32 17.09
N GLY A 380 4.17 8.68 16.49
CA GLY A 380 5.53 8.64 17.00
C GLY A 380 6.29 9.94 16.79
N ALA A 381 7.46 10.07 17.40
CA ALA A 381 8.35 11.23 17.23
C ALA A 381 8.86 11.39 15.79
N ASP A 382 8.86 10.30 15.02
CA ASP A 382 9.15 10.25 13.59
C ASP A 382 8.00 10.77 12.70
N GLY A 383 6.88 11.15 13.31
CA GLY A 383 5.68 11.64 12.60
C GLY A 383 4.86 10.54 11.94
N ARG A 384 5.23 9.26 12.08
CA ARG A 384 4.43 8.17 11.52
C ARG A 384 3.18 7.94 12.37
N HIS A 385 2.06 7.82 11.67
CA HIS A 385 0.77 7.49 12.25
C HIS A 385 0.52 5.98 12.17
N ARG A 386 -0.05 5.39 13.23
CA ARG A 386 -0.58 4.02 13.23
C ARG A 386 -1.98 4.01 13.81
N VAL A 387 -2.89 3.23 13.22
CA VAL A 387 -4.25 3.08 13.73
C VAL A 387 -4.45 1.74 14.41
N ARG A 388 -5.15 1.73 15.56
CA ARG A 388 -5.64 0.52 16.22
C ARG A 388 -7.16 0.50 16.21
N ARG A 389 -7.71 -0.61 15.74
CA ARG A 389 -9.14 -0.93 15.67
C ARG A 389 -9.47 -2.05 16.67
N GLY A 390 -10.75 -2.43 16.75
CA GLY A 390 -11.22 -3.52 17.63
C GLY A 390 -11.33 -3.13 19.10
N ILE A 391 -11.28 -1.83 19.40
CA ILE A 391 -11.41 -1.29 20.75
C ILE A 391 -12.83 -0.76 20.91
N THR A 392 -13.43 -1.06 22.05
CA THR A 392 -14.81 -0.66 22.35
C THR A 392 -14.84 -0.03 23.74
N ALA A 393 -15.54 1.10 23.88
CA ALA A 393 -15.79 1.70 25.18
C ALA A 393 -16.66 0.77 26.04
N GLY A 394 -16.41 0.73 27.34
CA GLY A 394 -17.23 -0.03 28.29
C GLY A 394 -18.66 0.49 28.37
N SER A 395 -19.53 -0.23 29.08
CA SER A 395 -20.94 0.14 29.28
C SER A 395 -21.16 1.48 29.98
N SER A 396 -20.14 2.01 30.67
CA SER A 396 -20.14 3.36 31.27
C SER A 396 -19.61 4.45 30.34
N GLY A 397 -19.15 4.12 29.13
CA GLY A 397 -18.42 5.04 28.25
C GLY A 397 -16.95 5.22 28.60
N ALA A 398 -16.42 4.44 29.56
CA ALA A 398 -15.01 4.40 29.89
C ALA A 398 -14.21 3.59 28.87
N LEU A 399 -13.07 4.13 28.44
CA LEU A 399 -12.12 3.49 27.55
C LEU A 399 -10.93 2.98 28.37
N SER A 400 -10.56 1.72 28.16
CA SER A 400 -9.32 1.14 28.66
C SER A 400 -8.75 0.23 27.60
N ALA A 401 -7.71 0.68 26.91
CA ALA A 401 -7.04 -0.05 25.84
C ALA A 401 -5.59 -0.34 26.21
N ASP A 402 -5.17 -1.58 26.01
CA ASP A 402 -3.78 -2.01 26.13
C ASP A 402 -3.18 -2.11 24.73
N LEU A 403 -2.15 -1.30 24.46
CA LEU A 403 -1.46 -1.26 23.17
C LEU A 403 -0.35 -2.31 23.07
N GLY A 404 -0.09 -3.05 24.13
CA GLY A 404 0.99 -4.03 24.21
C GLY A 404 2.35 -3.41 24.53
N PRO A 405 3.44 -4.19 24.36
CA PRO A 405 4.78 -3.81 24.79
C PRO A 405 5.23 -2.46 24.22
N ALA A 406 5.77 -1.61 25.08
CA ALA A 406 6.24 -0.26 24.71
C ALA A 406 7.39 -0.30 23.70
N ALA A 407 8.15 -1.39 23.71
CA ALA A 407 9.29 -1.57 22.83
C ALA A 407 8.91 -1.74 21.33
N ARG A 408 7.62 -1.95 21.01
CA ARG A 408 7.09 -1.94 19.64
C ARG A 408 6.89 -0.53 19.06
N PHE A 409 7.18 0.50 19.85
CA PHE A 409 7.04 1.90 19.47
C PHE A 409 8.42 2.56 19.43
N PRO A 410 8.68 3.46 18.46
CA PRO A 410 9.94 4.20 18.41
C PRO A 410 10.19 4.93 19.73
N GLU A 411 11.46 4.99 20.13
CA GLU A 411 11.88 5.80 21.27
C GLU A 411 11.50 7.28 21.04
N GLY A 412 11.04 7.94 22.10
CA GLY A 412 10.71 9.35 22.10
C GLY A 412 9.24 9.63 22.38
N ALA A 413 8.80 10.82 21.94
CA ALA A 413 7.43 11.27 22.17
C ALA A 413 6.41 10.38 21.41
N LEU A 414 5.39 9.93 22.14
CA LEU A 414 4.23 9.25 21.57
C LEU A 414 2.99 10.06 21.90
N SER A 415 2.27 10.49 20.86
CA SER A 415 0.92 11.05 21.00
C SER A 415 -0.11 10.00 20.66
N VAL A 416 -1.18 9.93 21.44
CA VAL A 416 -2.31 9.03 21.24
C VAL A 416 -3.58 9.85 21.16
N THR A 417 -4.37 9.60 20.13
CA THR A 417 -5.70 10.17 19.95
C THR A 417 -6.71 9.04 19.86
N ALA A 418 -7.65 8.99 20.80
CA ALA A 418 -8.76 8.05 20.80
C ALA A 418 -10.01 8.72 20.24
N VAL A 419 -10.66 8.13 19.22
CA VAL A 419 -11.85 8.70 18.58
C VAL A 419 -12.99 7.71 18.51
N GLY A 420 -14.12 8.12 19.07
CA GLY A 420 -15.39 7.40 18.98
C GLY A 420 -15.90 7.40 17.55
N ARG A 421 -16.15 6.22 16.98
CA ARG A 421 -16.54 6.07 15.58
C ARG A 421 -17.98 6.53 15.33
N GLN A 422 -18.84 6.57 16.32
CA GLN A 422 -20.24 7.01 16.13
C GLN A 422 -20.39 8.51 16.38
N THR A 423 -19.73 9.02 17.42
CA THR A 423 -19.89 10.39 17.90
C THR A 423 -18.83 11.35 17.37
N GLY A 424 -17.66 10.84 16.99
CA GLY A 424 -16.49 11.67 16.68
C GLY A 424 -15.86 12.33 17.91
N VAL A 425 -16.29 11.98 19.13
CA VAL A 425 -15.66 12.47 20.37
C VAL A 425 -14.23 11.98 20.39
N ALA A 426 -13.30 12.90 20.66
CA ALA A 426 -11.88 12.60 20.75
C ALA A 426 -11.32 12.83 22.15
N ALA A 427 -10.37 11.97 22.52
CA ALA A 427 -9.52 12.14 23.67
C ALA A 427 -8.06 12.05 23.27
N GLU A 428 -7.21 12.90 23.83
CA GLU A 428 -5.80 13.02 23.48
C GLU A 428 -4.92 12.85 24.71
N GLY A 429 -3.84 12.10 24.54
CA GLY A 429 -2.84 11.89 25.57
C GLY A 429 -1.45 11.81 24.96
N ARG A 430 -0.44 12.05 25.79
CA ARG A 430 0.96 11.96 25.39
C ARG A 430 1.74 11.20 26.44
N THR A 431 2.73 10.46 25.97
CA THR A 431 3.75 9.85 26.82
C THR A 431 5.11 9.95 26.13
N THR A 432 6.17 9.61 26.84
CA THR A 432 7.49 9.41 26.25
C THR A 432 7.82 7.94 26.40
N VAL A 433 7.99 7.25 25.27
CA VAL A 433 8.57 5.91 25.23
C VAL A 433 10.06 6.09 25.44
N ASN A 434 10.50 5.95 26.69
CA ASN A 434 11.94 5.93 26.98
C ASN A 434 12.53 4.63 26.45
N ALA A 435 13.82 4.62 26.07
CA ALA A 435 14.59 3.38 25.99
C ALA A 435 14.44 2.65 27.33
N LEU A 436 13.55 1.65 27.36
CA LEU A 436 13.40 0.79 28.52
C LEU A 436 14.64 -0.11 28.56
N PRO A 437 15.09 -0.51 29.77
CA PRO A 437 16.20 -1.45 29.85
C PRO A 437 15.92 -2.66 28.97
N ALA A 438 16.97 -3.12 28.28
CA ALA A 438 17.00 -4.42 27.62
C ALA A 438 16.27 -5.41 28.52
N ASN A 439 15.23 -6.07 28.02
CA ASN A 439 14.51 -7.11 28.74
C ASN A 439 15.53 -7.92 29.57
N PRO A 440 15.34 -8.17 30.89
CA PRO A 440 16.37 -8.74 31.77
C PRO A 440 17.03 -10.02 31.22
N ALA A 441 16.34 -10.76 30.36
CA ALA A 441 16.91 -11.87 29.63
C ALA A 441 18.14 -11.50 28.78
N PHE A 442 18.19 -10.30 28.22
CA PHE A 442 19.29 -9.75 27.41
C PHE A 442 20.39 -9.09 28.26
N GLU A 443 20.28 -9.11 29.59
CA GLU A 443 21.39 -8.72 30.46
C GLU A 443 22.39 -9.86 30.60
N ARG A 444 23.69 -9.53 30.57
CA ARG A 444 24.77 -10.51 30.76
C ARG A 444 24.67 -11.15 32.14
N ILE A 445 24.71 -12.48 32.20
CA ILE A 445 24.71 -13.22 33.46
C ILE A 445 26.14 -13.45 33.97
N GLY A 446 26.26 -13.81 35.26
CA GLY A 446 27.54 -14.21 35.84
C GLY A 446 28.09 -15.48 35.21
N SER A 447 29.39 -15.51 34.90
CA SER A 447 30.05 -16.68 34.30
C SER A 447 30.04 -17.89 35.22
N PHE A 448 29.88 -19.08 34.65
CA PHE A 448 29.97 -20.35 35.36
C PHE A 448 30.62 -21.43 34.48
N ASP A 449 31.09 -22.51 35.12
CA ASP A 449 31.68 -23.66 34.43
C ASP A 449 30.63 -24.43 33.63
N SER A 450 30.86 -24.58 32.33
CA SER A 450 29.93 -25.29 31.44
C SER A 450 29.85 -26.78 31.77
N THR A 451 28.64 -27.33 31.71
CA THR A 451 28.33 -28.76 31.87
C THR A 451 27.69 -29.30 30.58
N PRO A 452 27.55 -30.63 30.43
CA PRO A 452 26.84 -31.21 29.29
C PRO A 452 25.40 -30.69 29.13
N ASP A 453 24.75 -30.29 30.23
CA ASP A 453 23.34 -29.87 30.25
C ASP A 453 23.16 -28.35 30.14
N ARG A 454 24.20 -27.56 30.45
CA ARG A 454 24.16 -26.09 30.41
C ARG A 454 25.51 -25.51 30.05
N VAL A 455 25.55 -24.70 29.00
CA VAL A 455 26.76 -24.08 28.47
C VAL A 455 26.70 -22.56 28.67
N PHE A 456 27.81 -21.97 29.10
CA PHE A 456 27.99 -20.52 29.19
C PHE A 456 28.87 -20.04 28.04
N PHE A 457 28.43 -18.99 27.34
CA PHE A 457 29.14 -18.39 26.22
C PHE A 457 29.75 -17.05 26.66
N GLN A 458 31.08 -16.98 26.73
CA GLN A 458 31.79 -15.77 27.18
C GLN A 458 31.63 -14.60 26.21
N GLU A 459 31.45 -14.91 24.93
CA GLU A 459 31.32 -13.95 23.82
C GLU A 459 30.15 -13.01 24.04
N THR A 460 29.00 -13.57 24.40
CA THR A 460 27.75 -12.83 24.61
C THR A 460 27.43 -12.62 26.09
N GLY A 461 27.97 -13.46 26.98
CA GLY A 461 27.65 -13.43 28.41
C GLY A 461 26.30 -14.09 28.75
N HIS A 462 25.85 -15.03 27.91
CA HIS A 462 24.58 -15.74 28.05
C HIS A 462 24.77 -17.25 28.13
N SER A 463 23.73 -17.95 28.58
CA SER A 463 23.72 -19.41 28.67
C SER A 463 22.72 -20.10 27.77
N LEU A 464 22.94 -21.39 27.56
CA LEU A 464 22.03 -22.27 26.84
C LEU A 464 21.87 -23.58 27.61
N SER A 465 20.63 -24.03 27.81
CA SER A 465 20.30 -25.25 28.53
C SER A 465 19.09 -25.98 27.96
N GLY A 466 18.82 -27.19 28.45
CA GLY A 466 17.55 -27.88 28.26
C GLY A 466 17.18 -28.14 26.78
N GLY A 467 15.90 -27.96 26.46
CA GLY A 467 15.35 -28.23 25.13
C GLY A 467 15.97 -27.37 24.03
N PHE A 468 16.23 -26.09 24.31
CA PHE A 468 16.89 -25.20 23.34
C PHE A 468 18.35 -25.57 23.10
N LYS A 469 19.09 -26.02 24.15
CA LYS A 469 20.43 -26.59 23.95
C LYS A 469 20.41 -27.84 23.07
N ALA A 470 19.52 -28.78 23.39
CA ALA A 470 19.40 -30.01 22.62
C ALA A 470 19.06 -29.73 21.15
N TYR A 471 18.15 -28.78 20.90
CA TYR A 471 17.81 -28.34 19.55
C TYR A 471 19.00 -27.68 18.84
N TRP A 472 19.69 -26.75 19.50
CA TRP A 472 20.87 -26.07 18.97
C TRP A 472 21.98 -27.06 18.59
N ASP A 473 22.29 -28.02 19.48
CA ASP A 473 23.33 -29.05 19.24
C ASP A 473 22.99 -29.94 18.04
N THR A 474 21.72 -30.25 17.81
CA THR A 474 21.28 -31.21 16.79
C THR A 474 20.96 -30.59 15.43
N HIS A 475 20.76 -29.26 15.35
CA HIS A 475 20.30 -28.58 14.13
C HIS A 475 21.30 -27.53 13.59
N GLY A 476 22.58 -27.67 13.93
CA GLY A 476 23.68 -26.93 13.29
C GLY A 476 24.40 -25.90 14.17
N GLY A 477 23.99 -25.77 15.43
CA GLY A 477 24.70 -25.06 16.48
C GLY A 477 25.16 -23.66 16.11
N LEU A 478 26.42 -23.35 16.41
CA LEU A 478 26.99 -22.00 16.25
C LEU A 478 26.96 -21.51 14.81
N ALA A 479 27.15 -22.41 13.83
CA ALA A 479 27.16 -22.06 12.42
C ALA A 479 25.79 -21.56 11.95
N VAL A 480 24.71 -22.22 12.41
CA VAL A 480 23.34 -21.89 12.01
C VAL A 480 22.75 -20.79 12.90
N PHE A 481 22.80 -20.94 14.22
CA PHE A 481 22.03 -20.05 15.11
C PHE A 481 22.85 -18.88 15.67
N GLY A 482 24.18 -19.01 15.68
CA GLY A 482 25.06 -18.07 16.38
C GLY A 482 25.01 -18.28 17.90
N PHE A 483 25.58 -17.32 18.64
CA PHE A 483 25.55 -17.35 20.10
C PHE A 483 24.17 -16.97 20.65
N PRO A 484 23.77 -17.47 21.83
CA PRO A 484 22.62 -16.93 22.54
C PRO A 484 22.90 -15.47 22.92
N ILE A 485 21.91 -14.58 22.74
CA ILE A 485 21.98 -13.15 23.08
C ILE A 485 20.95 -12.76 24.15
N SER A 486 20.19 -13.75 24.64
CA SER A 486 19.33 -13.62 25.81
C SER A 486 19.34 -14.94 26.60
N GLU A 487 18.85 -14.91 27.83
CA GLU A 487 18.34 -16.09 28.54
C GLU A 487 16.93 -16.45 28.03
N GLU A 488 16.40 -17.59 28.47
CA GLU A 488 15.01 -17.99 28.21
C GLU A 488 14.02 -17.05 28.95
N PHE A 489 12.98 -16.58 28.27
CA PHE A 489 11.92 -15.75 28.87
C PHE A 489 10.57 -15.94 28.18
N ALA A 490 9.49 -15.43 28.79
CA ALA A 490 8.15 -15.50 28.21
C ALA A 490 7.91 -14.33 27.24
N GLU A 491 7.53 -14.62 26.00
CA GLU A 491 7.20 -13.62 24.98
C GLU A 491 5.80 -13.89 24.39
N ARG A 492 5.01 -12.83 24.22
CA ARG A 492 3.70 -12.92 23.57
C ARG A 492 3.84 -12.83 22.06
N ASN A 493 3.42 -13.87 21.36
CA ASN A 493 3.31 -13.85 19.91
C ASN A 493 2.31 -12.75 19.47
N PRO A 494 2.71 -11.79 18.62
CA PRO A 494 1.86 -10.68 18.19
C PRO A 494 0.62 -11.11 17.42
N ASP A 495 0.69 -12.22 16.69
CA ASP A 495 -0.32 -12.64 15.73
C ASP A 495 -1.39 -13.51 16.41
N THR A 496 -0.97 -14.40 17.31
CA THR A 496 -1.88 -15.33 17.99
C THR A 496 -2.27 -14.87 19.39
N GLY A 497 -1.51 -13.95 19.98
CA GLY A 497 -1.66 -13.53 21.37
C GLY A 497 -1.23 -14.60 22.40
N VAL A 498 -0.78 -15.77 21.96
CA VAL A 498 -0.28 -16.84 22.85
C VAL A 498 1.10 -16.46 23.40
N VAL A 499 1.38 -16.84 24.65
CA VAL A 499 2.68 -16.60 25.29
C VAL A 499 3.50 -17.88 25.23
N TYR A 500 4.67 -17.80 24.62
CA TYR A 500 5.63 -18.90 24.50
C TYR A 500 6.86 -18.62 25.37
N THR A 501 7.58 -19.68 25.76
CA THR A 501 8.96 -19.52 26.26
C THR A 501 9.86 -19.39 25.05
N VAL A 502 10.69 -18.36 25.02
CA VAL A 502 11.57 -18.03 23.89
C VAL A 502 13.00 -17.75 24.35
N GLN A 503 13.94 -17.90 23.44
CA GLN A 503 15.32 -17.43 23.63
C GLN A 503 15.87 -16.89 22.30
N TYR A 504 16.58 -15.77 22.38
CA TYR A 504 17.18 -15.13 21.22
C TYR A 504 18.63 -15.59 21.04
N PHE A 505 18.97 -15.81 19.78
CA PHE A 505 20.31 -16.07 19.32
C PHE A 505 20.69 -14.98 18.33
N GLU A 506 21.96 -14.88 17.95
CA GLU A 506 22.38 -13.85 17.00
C GLU A 506 21.60 -13.92 15.68
N ARG A 507 21.20 -15.12 15.24
CA ARG A 507 20.62 -15.33 13.92
C ARG A 507 19.15 -15.78 13.93
N ASN A 508 18.61 -16.20 15.07
CA ASN A 508 17.25 -16.75 15.18
C ASN A 508 16.62 -16.47 16.56
N ARG A 509 15.31 -16.70 16.66
CA ARG A 509 14.55 -16.80 17.92
C ARG A 509 13.97 -18.20 18.03
N PHE A 510 14.20 -18.88 19.15
CA PHE A 510 13.60 -20.20 19.43
C PHE A 510 12.30 -20.00 20.21
N GLU A 511 11.29 -20.80 19.90
CA GLU A 511 9.98 -20.83 20.55
C GLU A 511 9.71 -22.25 21.04
N TYR A 512 9.38 -22.39 22.33
CA TYR A 512 9.00 -23.66 22.93
C TYR A 512 7.49 -23.86 22.88
N HIS A 513 7.07 -24.95 22.24
CA HIS A 513 5.69 -25.34 22.02
C HIS A 513 5.34 -26.60 22.83
N PRO A 514 4.86 -26.45 24.09
CA PRO A 514 4.52 -27.60 24.93
C PRO A 514 3.40 -28.47 24.34
N GLU A 515 2.54 -27.92 23.49
CA GLU A 515 1.51 -28.64 22.74
C GLU A 515 2.08 -29.67 21.76
N PHE A 516 3.35 -29.54 21.38
CA PHE A 516 4.06 -30.42 20.46
C PHE A 516 5.14 -31.27 21.14
N SER A 517 5.07 -31.44 22.46
CA SER A 517 6.10 -32.15 23.23
C SER A 517 6.35 -33.58 22.71
N GLY A 518 7.64 -33.93 22.55
CA GLY A 518 8.06 -35.21 21.98
C GLY A 518 8.00 -35.27 20.45
N THR A 519 7.68 -34.17 19.77
CA THR A 519 7.76 -34.07 18.31
C THR A 519 8.91 -33.14 17.88
N PRO A 520 9.34 -33.18 16.60
CA PRO A 520 10.34 -32.24 16.09
C PRO A 520 9.94 -30.76 16.16
N PHE A 521 8.67 -30.44 16.44
CA PHE A 521 8.14 -29.08 16.50
C PHE A 521 8.05 -28.54 17.93
N GLU A 522 8.45 -29.33 18.94
CA GLU A 522 8.50 -28.90 20.35
C GLU A 522 9.37 -27.65 20.54
N VAL A 523 10.43 -27.51 19.74
CA VAL A 523 11.16 -26.25 19.55
C VAL A 523 11.03 -25.84 18.09
N SER A 524 10.47 -24.65 17.86
CA SER A 524 10.30 -24.09 16.54
C SER A 524 11.06 -22.77 16.42
N LEU A 525 11.48 -22.44 15.19
CA LEU A 525 12.13 -21.16 14.89
C LEU A 525 11.07 -20.12 14.52
N GLY A 526 11.23 -18.91 15.05
CA GLY A 526 10.48 -17.75 14.60
C GLY A 526 10.70 -17.50 13.10
N ARG A 527 9.66 -16.99 12.41
CA ARG A 527 9.71 -16.67 10.97
C ARG A 527 10.41 -15.32 10.72
N LEU A 528 11.65 -15.21 11.21
CA LEU A 528 12.36 -13.93 11.30
C LEU A 528 12.67 -13.31 9.94
N GLY A 529 12.90 -14.14 8.92
CA GLY A 529 13.15 -13.63 7.57
C GLY A 529 11.92 -12.96 6.95
N ILE A 530 10.71 -13.36 7.34
CA ILE A 530 9.49 -12.61 7.00
C ILE A 530 9.30 -11.41 7.91
N GLN A 531 9.50 -11.58 9.21
CA GLN A 531 9.20 -10.55 10.20
C GLN A 531 10.09 -9.30 10.07
N ILE A 532 11.33 -9.47 9.61
CA ILE A 532 12.35 -8.39 9.56
C ILE A 532 12.53 -7.82 8.16
N ALA A 533 12.12 -8.53 7.10
CA ALA A 533 12.27 -8.02 5.74
C ALA A 533 11.62 -6.63 5.62
N GLU A 534 12.41 -5.63 5.23
CA GLU A 534 11.95 -4.23 5.09
C GLU A 534 10.92 -4.07 3.96
N GLN A 535 10.84 -5.06 3.09
CA GLN A 535 9.99 -5.10 1.91
C GLN A 535 9.54 -6.53 1.60
N THR A 536 8.37 -6.66 0.99
CA THR A 536 7.95 -7.92 0.38
C THR A 536 8.60 -8.06 -0.98
N PHE A 537 9.16 -9.24 -1.28
CA PHE A 537 9.81 -9.48 -2.56
C PHE A 537 8.82 -10.00 -3.60
N PRO A 538 8.90 -9.53 -4.85
CA PRO A 538 8.02 -9.99 -5.91
C PRO A 538 8.33 -11.46 -6.24
N PRO A 539 7.30 -12.28 -6.57
CA PRO A 539 7.49 -13.66 -6.97
C PRO A 539 8.34 -13.75 -8.26
N ALA A 540 9.12 -14.81 -8.37
CA ALA A 540 9.92 -15.08 -9.55
C ALA A 540 9.15 -15.94 -10.55
N PRO A 541 9.40 -15.78 -11.86
CA PRO A 541 8.85 -16.68 -12.86
C PRO A 541 9.21 -18.13 -12.55
N ALA A 542 8.28 -19.05 -12.76
CA ALA A 542 8.53 -20.48 -12.63
C ALA A 542 9.52 -20.95 -13.72
N LEU A 543 10.81 -20.88 -13.44
CA LEU A 543 11.89 -21.43 -14.27
C LEU A 543 12.04 -22.95 -14.03
N ALA A 544 10.93 -23.68 -14.14
CA ALA A 544 10.89 -25.10 -13.87
C ALA A 544 11.80 -25.88 -14.84
N GLY A 545 12.76 -26.63 -14.29
CA GLY A 545 13.65 -27.50 -15.07
C GLY A 545 14.99 -26.89 -15.50
N GLN A 546 15.34 -25.68 -15.02
CA GLN A 546 16.68 -25.14 -15.22
C GLN A 546 17.68 -25.83 -14.27
N GLU A 547 18.78 -26.36 -14.82
CA GLU A 547 19.78 -27.10 -14.04
C GLU A 547 20.45 -26.21 -12.99
N GLY A 548 20.45 -26.64 -11.72
CA GLY A 548 21.02 -25.88 -10.59
C GLY A 548 20.10 -24.82 -9.98
N LEU A 549 18.82 -24.78 -10.37
CA LEU A 549 17.79 -23.90 -9.81
C LEU A 549 16.60 -24.72 -9.31
N ARG A 550 16.12 -24.40 -8.11
CA ARG A 550 14.95 -25.05 -7.50
C ARG A 550 13.86 -24.03 -7.24
N TYR A 551 12.74 -24.17 -7.95
CA TYR A 551 11.55 -23.34 -7.79
C TYR A 551 10.60 -23.94 -6.74
N PHE A 552 10.05 -23.09 -5.88
CA PHE A 552 9.12 -23.46 -4.82
C PHE A 552 7.75 -22.85 -5.12
N PRO A 553 6.76 -23.64 -5.60
CA PRO A 553 5.44 -23.11 -5.95
C PRO A 553 4.68 -22.53 -4.76
N GLU A 554 5.00 -22.95 -3.53
CA GLU A 554 4.37 -22.49 -2.30
C GLU A 554 4.63 -21.01 -2.01
N THR A 555 5.82 -20.51 -2.38
CA THR A 555 6.20 -19.10 -2.20
C THR A 555 6.49 -18.38 -3.51
N GLN A 556 6.48 -19.10 -4.64
CA GLN A 556 6.81 -18.59 -5.97
C GLN A 556 8.21 -17.99 -6.05
N HIS A 557 9.18 -18.57 -5.34
CA HIS A 557 10.58 -18.16 -5.36
C HIS A 557 11.51 -19.33 -5.66
N SER A 558 12.72 -19.01 -6.09
CA SER A 558 13.74 -19.98 -6.47
C SER A 558 14.97 -19.88 -5.60
N ILE A 559 15.65 -21.00 -5.39
CA ILE A 559 17.00 -21.01 -4.83
C ILE A 559 17.95 -21.54 -5.89
N SER A 560 19.12 -20.93 -6.04
CA SER A 560 20.15 -21.39 -6.96
C SER A 560 21.56 -21.19 -6.41
N GLY A 561 22.54 -21.82 -7.07
CA GLY A 561 23.95 -21.60 -6.80
C GLY A 561 24.37 -21.90 -5.35
N PRO A 562 25.26 -21.08 -4.74
CA PRO A 562 25.75 -21.31 -3.38
C PRO A 562 24.65 -21.36 -2.31
N PHE A 563 23.56 -20.59 -2.48
CA PHE A 563 22.45 -20.61 -1.53
C PHE A 563 21.66 -21.92 -1.58
N LEU A 564 21.49 -22.53 -2.77
CA LEU A 564 20.85 -23.83 -2.89
C LEU A 564 21.70 -24.92 -2.21
N SER A 565 23.00 -24.93 -2.50
CA SER A 565 23.93 -25.89 -1.87
C SER A 565 23.96 -25.77 -0.35
N TYR A 566 23.96 -24.54 0.18
CA TYR A 566 23.92 -24.31 1.62
C TYR A 566 22.59 -24.77 2.22
N TRP A 567 21.46 -24.38 1.61
CA TRP A 567 20.12 -24.75 2.06
C TRP A 567 19.97 -26.27 2.15
N GLU A 568 20.40 -27.02 1.12
CA GLU A 568 20.31 -28.48 1.09
C GLU A 568 21.21 -29.17 2.13
N SER A 569 22.40 -28.62 2.39
CA SER A 569 23.37 -29.25 3.31
C SER A 569 23.14 -28.91 4.78
N HIS A 570 22.38 -27.85 5.10
CA HIS A 570 22.23 -27.33 6.47
C HIS A 570 20.79 -27.42 7.03
N GLY A 571 19.97 -28.32 6.47
CA GLY A 571 18.65 -28.69 7.03
C GLY A 571 17.42 -28.24 6.24
N GLY A 572 17.63 -27.51 5.14
CA GLY A 572 16.60 -27.19 4.14
C GLY A 572 15.33 -26.58 4.73
N LEU A 573 14.19 -27.10 4.29
CA LEU A 573 12.86 -26.57 4.63
C LEU A 573 12.60 -26.55 6.14
N ALA A 574 13.09 -27.56 6.87
CA ALA A 574 12.88 -27.67 8.31
C ALA A 574 13.55 -26.52 9.07
N ILE A 575 14.71 -26.04 8.60
CA ILE A 575 15.50 -25.02 9.30
C ILE A 575 15.26 -23.63 8.71
N PHE A 576 15.31 -23.49 7.40
CA PHE A 576 15.28 -22.17 6.75
C PHE A 576 13.88 -21.76 6.30
N GLY A 577 12.98 -22.73 6.12
CA GLY A 577 11.69 -22.51 5.47
C GLY A 577 11.84 -22.33 3.96
N TYR A 578 10.76 -21.90 3.33
CA TYR A 578 10.74 -21.59 1.91
C TYR A 578 11.52 -20.30 1.59
N PRO A 579 12.11 -20.14 0.40
CA PRO A 579 12.63 -18.85 -0.03
C PRO A 579 11.49 -17.83 -0.15
N THR A 580 11.75 -16.59 0.22
CA THR A 580 10.79 -15.47 0.16
C THR A 580 11.32 -14.30 -0.68
N SER A 581 12.48 -14.46 -1.32
CA SER A 581 13.03 -13.53 -2.31
C SER A 581 13.85 -14.29 -3.35
N GLU A 582 14.14 -13.64 -4.47
CA GLU A 582 15.31 -14.01 -5.30
C GLU A 582 16.60 -13.46 -4.68
N PRO A 583 17.79 -13.96 -5.08
CA PRO A 583 19.05 -13.34 -4.70
C PRO A 583 19.18 -11.91 -5.24
N PHE A 584 19.48 -10.93 -4.39
CA PHE A 584 19.68 -9.52 -4.78
C PHE A 584 20.82 -8.87 -3.98
N GLU A 585 21.31 -7.72 -4.43
CA GLU A 585 22.35 -6.99 -3.69
C GLU A 585 21.75 -6.12 -2.58
N GLU A 586 22.25 -6.31 -1.36
CA GLU A 586 21.91 -5.52 -0.17
C GLU A 586 23.20 -5.16 0.56
N HIS A 587 23.43 -3.88 0.83
CA HIS A 587 24.63 -3.38 1.51
C HIS A 587 25.97 -3.88 0.92
N GLY A 588 26.03 -4.08 -0.41
CA GLY A 588 27.21 -4.56 -1.11
C GLY A 588 27.46 -6.07 -1.00
N ARG A 589 26.46 -6.84 -0.56
CA ARG A 589 26.48 -8.31 -0.54
C ARG A 589 25.32 -8.87 -1.32
N LEU A 590 25.52 -10.02 -1.97
CA LEU A 590 24.41 -10.79 -2.50
C LEU A 590 23.69 -11.46 -1.32
N VAL A 591 22.39 -11.24 -1.19
CA VAL A 591 21.56 -11.79 -0.12
C VAL A 591 20.32 -12.48 -0.69
N GLN A 592 19.74 -13.40 0.08
CA GLN A 592 18.44 -13.99 -0.23
C GLN A 592 17.66 -14.23 1.06
N TYR A 593 16.38 -13.87 1.07
CA TYR A 593 15.48 -14.09 2.20
C TYR A 593 14.75 -15.42 2.09
N PHE A 594 14.54 -16.02 3.25
CA PHE A 594 13.76 -17.23 3.50
C PHE A 594 12.78 -16.95 4.63
N GLU A 595 11.79 -17.82 4.85
CA GLU A 595 10.79 -17.60 5.89
C GLU A 595 11.41 -17.35 7.28
N ARG A 596 12.52 -18.03 7.60
CA ARG A 596 13.15 -17.98 8.92
C ARG A 596 14.50 -17.28 8.96
N ASN A 597 15.17 -17.09 7.82
CA ASN A 597 16.57 -16.62 7.78
C ASN A 597 16.84 -15.72 6.55
N ARG A 598 17.93 -14.95 6.59
CA ARG A 598 18.53 -14.28 5.43
C ARG A 598 19.90 -14.88 5.17
N PHE A 599 20.18 -15.30 3.95
CA PHE A 599 21.49 -15.79 3.53
C PHE A 599 22.29 -14.62 2.97
N GLU A 600 23.58 -14.54 3.31
CA GLU A 600 24.52 -13.53 2.83
C GLU A 600 25.73 -14.23 2.20
N LEU A 601 26.09 -13.83 0.98
CA LEU A 601 27.27 -14.36 0.30
C LEU A 601 28.51 -13.50 0.62
N HIS A 602 29.52 -14.16 1.19
CA HIS A 602 30.81 -13.61 1.55
C HIS A 602 31.90 -14.21 0.65
N PRO A 603 32.21 -13.60 -0.50
CA PRO A 603 33.17 -14.15 -1.46
C PRO A 603 34.60 -14.24 -0.91
N ASP A 604 34.92 -13.43 0.11
CA ASP A 604 36.22 -13.36 0.77
C ASP A 604 36.50 -14.57 1.69
N LEU A 605 35.49 -15.39 1.97
CA LEU A 605 35.62 -16.59 2.81
C LEU A 605 35.96 -17.84 1.98
N PRO A 606 36.57 -18.87 2.62
CA PRO A 606 36.77 -20.18 1.99
C PRO A 606 35.46 -20.72 1.40
N PRO A 607 35.47 -21.42 0.25
CA PRO A 607 34.27 -21.89 -0.45
C PRO A 607 33.22 -22.56 0.44
N GLU A 608 33.65 -23.36 1.41
CA GLU A 608 32.84 -24.06 2.40
C GLU A 608 32.10 -23.14 3.39
N ASN A 609 32.54 -21.88 3.54
CA ASN A 609 32.04 -20.90 4.50
C ASN A 609 31.52 -19.61 3.83
N ARG A 610 31.31 -19.62 2.51
CA ARG A 610 30.90 -18.42 1.77
C ARG A 610 29.49 -17.96 2.04
N VAL A 611 28.60 -18.85 2.47
CA VAL A 611 27.23 -18.47 2.83
C VAL A 611 27.16 -18.37 4.34
N LEU A 612 26.87 -17.17 4.83
CA LEU A 612 26.57 -16.92 6.24
C LEU A 612 25.10 -16.53 6.39
N LEU A 613 24.55 -16.75 7.57
CA LEU A 613 23.21 -16.27 7.90
C LEU A 613 23.30 -14.86 8.51
N GLY A 614 22.38 -13.99 8.09
CA GLY A 614 22.20 -12.66 8.65
C GLY A 614 21.87 -12.72 10.15
N ARG A 615 22.19 -11.65 10.88
CA ARG A 615 21.98 -11.58 12.34
C ARG A 615 20.55 -11.18 12.69
N LEU A 616 19.59 -11.88 12.09
CA LEU A 616 18.16 -11.58 12.21
C LEU A 616 17.67 -11.62 13.66
N GLY A 617 18.23 -12.46 14.52
CA GLY A 617 17.86 -12.43 15.94
C GLY A 617 18.32 -11.16 16.65
N VAL A 618 19.49 -10.60 16.29
CA VAL A 618 19.94 -9.29 16.77
C VAL A 618 19.05 -8.18 16.21
N ASP A 619 18.75 -8.24 14.91
CA ASP A 619 17.95 -7.22 14.24
C ASP A 619 16.52 -7.18 14.80
N LEU A 620 15.89 -8.34 15.02
CA LEU A 620 14.60 -8.42 15.70
C LEU A 620 14.72 -7.91 17.15
N ALA A 621 15.74 -8.33 17.91
CA ALA A 621 15.91 -7.86 19.27
C ALA A 621 16.06 -6.32 19.35
N ARG A 622 16.65 -5.68 18.34
CA ARG A 622 16.68 -4.21 18.24
C ARG A 622 15.33 -3.62 17.84
N GLN A 623 14.66 -4.23 16.88
CA GLN A 623 13.31 -3.83 16.44
C GLN A 623 12.28 -3.92 17.57
N GLU A 624 12.39 -4.96 18.41
CA GLU A 624 11.60 -5.17 19.62
C GLU A 624 12.18 -4.43 20.84
N GLY A 625 13.20 -3.57 20.65
CA GLY A 625 13.78 -2.73 21.69
C GLY A 625 14.46 -3.46 22.85
N TYR A 626 14.75 -4.75 22.71
CA TYR A 626 15.53 -5.54 23.67
C TYR A 626 17.03 -5.26 23.60
N LEU A 627 17.55 -4.83 22.45
CA LEU A 627 18.93 -4.37 22.29
C LEU A 627 18.95 -2.92 21.83
N GLN A 628 19.94 -2.15 22.29
CA GLN A 628 20.14 -0.79 21.82
C GLN A 628 20.56 -0.77 20.35
N ALA A 629 20.10 0.27 19.63
CA ALA A 629 20.61 0.58 18.29
C ALA A 629 22.10 0.92 18.39
N SER A 630 22.91 0.33 17.51
CA SER A 630 24.37 0.54 17.46
C SER A 630 24.77 1.79 16.72
#